data_AF-A0A367IL80-F1
#
_entry.id   AF-A0A367IL80-F1
#
_cell.length_a   1.000
_cell.length_b   1.000
_cell.length_c   1.000
_cell.angle_alpha   90.00
_cell.angle_beta   90.00
_cell.angle_gamma   90.00
#
_symmetry.space_group_name_H-M   'P 1'
#
loop_
_entity.id
_entity.type
_entity.pdbx_description
1 polymer ?
#
loop_
_entity_poly.entity_id
_entity_poly.type
_entity_poly.pdbx_seq_one_letter_code
_entity_poly.pdbx_strand_id
1 'polypeptide(L)'
;MRECDVWKDISEKEFDNAKEGMEKLVMNRLYNATFAPSTMDDKEKDNILHHKISIFQWIKEKHLDIPETEDNESFLTFAEAELLKMNNYKAPRDKLICILNCCKVIFGKETYYICKTFPCYKHS
;
A
#
# COMPACT_ATOMS: atom_id res chain seq x y z
N MET A 1 1.52 -28.28 0.27
CA MET A 1 1.39 -27.88 -1.16
C MET A 1 2.66 -28.21 -1.93
N ARG A 2 3.83 -27.76 -1.49
CA ARG A 2 5.10 -27.98 -2.20
C ARG A 2 5.59 -29.43 -2.25
N GLU A 3 5.17 -30.25 -1.29
CA GLU A 3 5.51 -31.67 -1.22
C GLU A 3 4.67 -32.55 -2.17
N CYS A 4 3.64 -31.99 -2.80
CA CYS A 4 2.76 -32.75 -3.69
C CYS A 4 3.39 -32.90 -5.08
N ASP A 5 3.25 -34.08 -5.67
CA ASP A 5 3.90 -34.47 -6.94
C ASP A 5 3.65 -33.47 -8.08
N VAL A 6 2.46 -32.87 -8.11
CA VAL A 6 2.04 -31.88 -9.12
C VAL A 6 2.94 -30.63 -9.15
N TRP A 7 3.62 -30.31 -8.05
CA TRP A 7 4.44 -29.09 -7.91
C TRP A 7 5.95 -29.34 -7.97
N LYS A 8 6.38 -30.60 -8.18
CA LYS A 8 7.80 -30.98 -8.08
C LYS A 8 8.71 -30.29 -9.10
N ASP A 9 8.23 -30.13 -10.33
CA ASP A 9 9.04 -29.65 -11.46
C ASP A 9 8.76 -28.19 -11.85
N ILE A 10 8.00 -27.46 -11.03
CA ILE A 10 7.58 -26.09 -11.36
C ILE A 10 8.61 -25.08 -10.85
N SER A 11 8.80 -23.98 -11.58
CA SER A 11 9.71 -22.94 -11.14
C SER A 11 9.19 -22.21 -9.90
N GLU A 12 10.10 -21.63 -9.10
CA GLU A 12 9.73 -20.80 -7.94
C GLU A 12 8.74 -19.69 -8.31
N LYS A 13 8.96 -19.04 -9.46
CA LYS A 13 8.11 -17.96 -9.95
C LYS A 13 6.70 -18.44 -10.27
N GLU A 14 6.56 -19.59 -10.92
CA GLU A 14 5.25 -20.17 -11.21
C GLU A 14 4.56 -20.62 -9.92
N PHE A 15 5.31 -21.11 -8.95
CA PHE A 15 4.79 -21.52 -7.64
C PHE A 15 4.29 -20.33 -6.83
N ASP A 16 5.03 -19.22 -6.83
CA ASP A 16 4.59 -17.96 -6.22
C ASP A 16 3.31 -17.45 -6.89
N ASN A 17 3.28 -17.39 -8.23
CA ASN A 17 2.07 -17.00 -8.96
C ASN A 17 0.87 -17.90 -8.61
N ALA A 18 1.08 -19.21 -8.45
CA ALA A 18 0.02 -20.14 -8.07
C ALA A 18 -0.49 -19.89 -6.64
N LYS A 19 0.40 -19.63 -5.68
CA LYS A 19 0.03 -19.26 -4.30
C LYS A 19 -0.78 -17.96 -4.29
N GLU A 20 -0.37 -16.97 -5.06
CA GLU A 20 -1.06 -15.68 -5.19
C GLU A 20 -2.47 -15.85 -5.79
N GLY A 21 -2.58 -16.64 -6.87
CA GLY A 21 -3.86 -16.98 -7.46
C GLY A 21 -4.80 -17.70 -6.49
N MET A 22 -4.25 -18.60 -5.68
CA MET A 22 -4.99 -19.31 -4.64
C MET A 22 -5.47 -18.37 -3.54
N GLU A 23 -4.61 -17.50 -3.01
CA GLU A 23 -4.99 -16.48 -2.03
C GLU A 23 -6.14 -15.62 -2.58
N LYS A 24 -5.99 -15.11 -3.82
CA LYS A 24 -7.01 -14.28 -4.46
C LYS A 24 -8.35 -15.00 -4.62
N LEU A 25 -8.32 -16.27 -5.03
CA LEU A 25 -9.53 -17.09 -5.16
C LEU A 25 -10.23 -17.30 -3.81
N VAL A 26 -9.48 -17.69 -2.78
CA VAL A 26 -10.00 -17.95 -1.43
C VAL A 26 -10.57 -16.66 -0.84
N MET A 27 -9.81 -15.57 -0.89
CA MET A 27 -10.19 -14.30 -0.31
C MET A 27 -11.38 -13.67 -1.03
N ASN A 28 -11.52 -13.86 -2.35
CA ASN A 28 -12.74 -13.43 -3.06
C ASN A 28 -14.02 -14.08 -2.51
N ARG A 29 -13.94 -15.34 -2.03
CA ARG A 29 -15.08 -16.07 -1.44
C ARG A 29 -15.28 -15.76 0.04
N LEU A 30 -14.18 -15.68 0.80
CA LEU A 30 -14.24 -15.54 2.25
C LEU A 30 -14.24 -14.10 2.75
N TYR A 31 -14.06 -13.10 1.87
CA TYR A 31 -13.90 -11.70 2.26
C TYR A 31 -14.94 -11.23 3.28
N ASN A 32 -16.22 -11.47 3.03
CA ASN A 32 -17.30 -11.00 3.92
C ASN A 32 -17.31 -11.69 5.29
N ALA A 33 -16.69 -12.88 5.40
CA ALA A 33 -16.58 -13.61 6.65
C ALA A 33 -15.31 -13.23 7.43
N THR A 34 -14.27 -12.72 6.75
CA THR A 34 -12.95 -12.49 7.36
C THR A 34 -12.56 -11.01 7.44
N PHE A 35 -13.16 -10.13 6.64
CA PHE A 35 -12.86 -8.70 6.63
C PHE A 35 -13.88 -7.93 7.48
N ALA A 36 -13.43 -7.42 8.62
CA ALA A 36 -14.24 -6.69 9.60
C ALA A 36 -15.59 -7.40 9.93
N PRO A 37 -15.56 -8.68 10.33
CA PRO A 37 -16.79 -9.41 10.66
C PRO A 37 -17.48 -8.78 11.87
N SER A 38 -18.82 -8.89 11.94
CA SER A 38 -19.62 -8.29 13.02
C SER A 38 -19.33 -8.87 14.42
N THR A 39 -18.64 -10.00 14.49
CA THR A 39 -18.18 -10.63 15.73
C THR A 39 -16.92 -9.98 16.32
N MET A 40 -16.29 -9.07 15.59
CA MET A 40 -15.05 -8.37 15.98
C MET A 40 -15.29 -6.86 16.14
N ASP A 41 -14.36 -6.18 16.79
CA ASP A 41 -14.40 -4.74 17.08
C ASP A 41 -13.73 -3.88 15.99
N ASP A 42 -13.37 -4.46 14.85
CA ASP A 42 -12.65 -3.79 13.75
C ASP A 42 -13.39 -2.53 13.27
N LYS A 43 -14.72 -2.62 13.09
CA LYS A 43 -15.53 -1.48 12.64
C LYS A 43 -15.50 -0.31 13.63
N GLU A 44 -15.43 -0.60 14.93
CA GLU A 44 -15.34 0.44 15.95
C GLU A 44 -13.95 1.08 15.94
N LYS A 45 -12.90 0.27 15.80
CA LYS A 45 -11.53 0.78 15.62
C LYS A 45 -11.39 1.66 14.38
N ASP A 46 -12.02 1.29 13.26
CA ASP A 46 -12.04 2.09 12.03
C ASP A 46 -12.75 3.43 12.25
N ASN A 47 -13.89 3.45 12.94
CA ASN A 47 -14.60 4.69 13.28
C ASN A 47 -13.75 5.62 14.17
N ILE A 48 -13.09 5.05 15.18
CA ILE A 48 -12.20 5.80 16.08
C ILE A 48 -11.03 6.39 15.28
N LEU A 49 -10.42 5.61 14.39
CA LEU A 49 -9.34 6.08 13.54
C LEU A 49 -9.80 7.20 12.61
N HIS A 50 -10.93 7.02 11.93
CA HIS A 50 -11.51 8.03 11.04
C HIS A 50 -11.79 9.34 11.78
N HIS A 51 -12.35 9.25 12.99
CA HIS A 51 -12.61 10.42 13.81
C HIS A 51 -11.31 11.15 14.21
N LYS A 52 -10.28 10.40 14.63
CA LYS A 52 -8.96 10.97 14.94
C LYS A 52 -8.36 11.70 13.73
N ILE A 53 -8.39 11.07 12.54
CA ILE A 53 -7.90 11.71 11.30
C ILE A 53 -8.65 13.02 11.03
N SER A 54 -9.98 13.02 11.20
CA SER A 54 -10.80 14.22 11.01
C SER A 54 -10.46 15.35 12.00
N ILE A 55 -10.18 15.04 13.26
CA ILE A 55 -9.76 16.04 14.26
C ILE A 55 -8.42 16.67 13.87
N PHE A 56 -7.51 15.88 13.31
CA PHE A 56 -6.17 16.32 12.91
C PHE A 56 -6.08 16.89 11.49
N GLN A 57 -7.22 17.20 10.84
CA GLN A 57 -7.25 17.77 9.48
C GLN A 57 -6.51 19.11 9.33
N TRP A 58 -6.22 19.81 10.44
CA TRP A 58 -5.49 21.07 10.45
C TRP A 58 -3.96 20.90 10.35
N ILE A 59 -3.46 19.67 10.48
CA ILE A 59 -2.02 19.37 10.39
C ILE A 59 -1.50 19.71 8.98
N LYS A 60 -0.35 20.36 8.95
CA LYS A 60 0.41 20.70 7.73
C LYS A 60 1.78 20.04 7.79
N GLU A 61 2.46 19.98 6.66
CA GLU A 61 3.78 19.37 6.46
C GLU A 61 4.81 19.87 7.48
N LYS A 62 4.85 21.19 7.72
CA LYS A 62 5.76 21.80 8.70
C LYS A 62 5.56 21.33 10.15
N HIS A 63 4.37 20.84 10.52
CA HIS A 63 4.11 20.32 11.87
C HIS A 63 4.70 18.91 12.07
N LEU A 64 5.13 18.27 10.99
CA LEU A 64 5.72 16.93 10.95
C LEU A 64 7.20 16.98 10.51
N ASP A 65 7.83 18.14 10.61
CA ASP A 65 9.22 18.38 10.18
C ASP A 65 9.49 18.07 8.69
N ILE A 66 8.45 18.19 7.84
CA ILE A 66 8.55 18.01 6.39
C ILE A 66 8.78 19.39 5.74
N PRO A 67 9.84 19.57 4.92
CA PRO A 67 10.07 20.82 4.19
C PRO A 67 8.89 21.18 3.27
N GLU A 68 8.48 22.44 3.30
CA GLU A 68 7.45 22.97 2.40
C GLU A 68 8.07 23.16 1.00
N THR A 69 7.53 22.46 -0.01
CA THR A 69 7.94 22.58 -1.41
C THR A 69 6.71 22.74 -2.30
N GLU A 70 6.85 23.39 -3.47
CA GLU A 70 5.74 23.62 -4.40
C GLU A 70 5.08 22.32 -4.88
N ASP A 71 5.85 21.23 -4.96
CA ASP A 71 5.34 19.94 -5.44
C ASP A 71 4.68 19.09 -4.33
N ASN A 72 4.70 19.52 -3.06
CA ASN A 72 4.22 18.72 -1.92
C ASN A 72 2.80 18.19 -2.11
N GLU A 73 1.86 19.10 -2.44
CA GLU A 73 0.45 18.79 -2.59
C GLU A 73 0.23 17.74 -3.70
N SER A 74 0.84 17.94 -4.87
CA SER A 74 0.72 17.01 -5.99
C SER A 74 1.22 15.60 -5.64
N PHE A 75 2.40 15.47 -5.02
CA PHE A 75 2.92 14.17 -4.60
C PHE A 75 2.05 13.50 -3.53
N LEU A 76 1.54 14.26 -2.56
CA LEU A 76 0.66 13.73 -1.53
C LEU A 76 -0.68 13.25 -2.11
N THR A 77 -1.27 14.00 -3.05
CA THR A 77 -2.49 13.57 -3.77
C THR A 77 -2.25 12.28 -4.56
N PHE A 78 -1.09 12.13 -5.21
CA PHE A 78 -0.76 10.86 -5.90
C PHE A 78 -0.60 9.69 -4.93
N ALA A 79 0.08 9.91 -3.79
CA ALA A 79 0.25 8.88 -2.77
C ALA A 79 -1.10 8.46 -2.14
N GLU A 80 -1.98 9.43 -1.88
CA GLU A 80 -3.35 9.19 -1.43
C GLU A 80 -4.14 8.36 -2.44
N ALA A 81 -4.07 8.73 -3.73
CA ALA A 81 -4.76 8.00 -4.79
C ALA A 81 -4.31 6.54 -4.89
N GLU A 82 -3.01 6.24 -4.71
CA GLU A 82 -2.54 4.85 -4.65
C GLU A 82 -3.07 4.10 -3.41
N LEU A 83 -3.10 4.76 -2.25
CA LEU A 83 -3.56 4.15 -1.01
C LEU A 83 -5.08 3.85 -1.05
N LEU A 84 -5.88 4.77 -1.60
CA LEU A 84 -7.35 4.61 -1.70
C LEU A 84 -7.78 3.41 -2.55
N LYS A 85 -6.94 2.98 -3.51
CA LYS A 85 -7.21 1.78 -4.32
C LYS A 85 -7.31 0.51 -3.48
N MET A 86 -6.73 0.49 -2.27
CA MET A 86 -6.77 -0.64 -1.35
C MET A 86 -8.21 -1.12 -1.06
N ASN A 87 -9.18 -0.20 -1.07
CA ASN A 87 -10.59 -0.51 -0.84
C ASN A 87 -11.23 -1.33 -1.99
N ASN A 88 -10.65 -1.29 -3.18
CA ASN A 88 -11.16 -1.98 -4.36
C ASN A 88 -10.66 -3.42 -4.48
N TYR A 89 -9.73 -3.85 -3.62
CA TYR A 89 -9.14 -5.17 -3.64
C TYR A 89 -9.56 -6.01 -2.43
N LYS A 90 -9.77 -7.30 -2.66
CA LYS A 90 -10.10 -8.28 -1.60
C LYS A 90 -8.90 -9.10 -1.15
N ALA A 91 -7.99 -9.41 -2.08
CA ALA A 91 -6.80 -10.19 -1.79
C ALA A 91 -5.80 -9.36 -0.96
N PRO A 92 -5.27 -9.91 0.16
CA PRO A 92 -4.26 -9.26 0.99
C PRO A 92 -3.05 -8.77 0.19
N ARG A 93 -2.54 -9.57 -0.75
CA ARG A 93 -1.43 -9.14 -1.60
C ARG A 93 -1.74 -7.91 -2.45
N ASP A 94 -2.92 -7.88 -3.09
CA ASP A 94 -3.33 -6.73 -3.91
C ASP A 94 -3.47 -5.46 -3.04
N LYS A 95 -3.96 -5.58 -1.80
CA LYS A 95 -3.99 -4.49 -0.82
C LYS A 95 -2.58 -4.01 -0.46
N LEU A 96 -1.63 -4.92 -0.22
CA LEU A 96 -0.23 -4.59 0.05
C LEU A 96 0.44 -3.85 -1.13
N ILE A 97 0.12 -4.22 -2.37
CA ILE A 97 0.64 -3.52 -3.55
C ILE A 97 0.21 -2.04 -3.55
N CYS A 98 -1.02 -1.73 -3.13
CA CYS A 98 -1.48 -0.33 -3.01
C CYS A 98 -0.63 0.46 -2.01
N ILE A 99 -0.32 -0.15 -0.86
CA ILE A 99 0.57 0.45 0.16
C ILE A 99 1.97 0.65 -0.41
N LEU A 100 2.53 -0.37 -1.07
CA LEU A 100 3.86 -0.29 -1.67
C LEU A 100 3.93 0.77 -2.77
N ASN A 101 2.89 0.93 -3.57
CA ASN A 101 2.83 1.97 -4.60
C ASN A 101 2.71 3.37 -3.98
N CYS A 102 1.90 3.53 -2.94
CA CYS A 102 1.85 4.76 -2.14
C CYS A 102 3.25 5.12 -1.60
N CYS A 103 3.95 4.15 -0.97
CA CYS A 103 5.32 4.34 -0.51
C CYS A 103 6.29 4.70 -1.64
N LYS A 104 6.19 4.08 -2.83
CA LYS A 104 7.02 4.43 -3.98
C LYS A 104 6.82 5.88 -4.44
N VAL A 105 5.60 6.41 -4.37
CA VAL A 105 5.35 7.83 -4.67
C VAL A 105 6.04 8.72 -3.62
N ILE A 106 5.88 8.39 -2.34
CA ILE A 106 6.48 9.13 -1.22
C ILE A 106 8.02 9.12 -1.28
N PHE A 107 8.65 7.96 -1.47
CA PHE A 107 10.11 7.85 -1.52
C PHE A 107 10.71 8.22 -2.89
N GLY A 108 9.92 8.08 -3.97
CA GLY A 108 10.30 8.56 -5.29
C GLY A 108 10.54 10.08 -5.28
N LYS A 109 9.79 10.81 -4.46
CA LYS A 109 10.01 12.24 -4.18
C LYS A 109 11.40 12.50 -3.59
N GLU A 110 11.82 11.77 -2.56
CA GLU A 110 13.16 11.94 -1.97
C GLU A 110 14.27 11.75 -3.01
N THR A 111 14.14 10.74 -3.87
CA THR A 111 15.10 10.50 -4.97
C THR A 111 15.07 11.63 -6.02
N TYR A 112 13.88 12.16 -6.33
CA TYR A 112 13.71 13.30 -7.24
C TYR A 112 14.37 14.58 -6.68
N TYR A 113 14.19 14.88 -5.39
CA TYR A 113 14.82 16.02 -4.73
C TYR A 113 16.34 15.89 -4.63
N ILE A 114 16.86 14.68 -4.35
CA ILE A 114 18.30 14.40 -4.40
C ILE A 114 18.83 14.64 -5.82
N CYS A 115 18.14 14.16 -6.85
CA CYS A 115 18.53 14.35 -8.25
C CYS A 115 18.43 15.82 -8.72
N LYS A 116 17.44 16.59 -8.25
CA LYS A 116 17.30 18.02 -8.58
C LYS A 116 18.33 18.89 -7.86
N THR A 117 18.61 18.58 -6.59
CA THR A 117 19.53 19.37 -5.74
C THR A 117 20.99 19.07 -6.05
N PHE A 118 21.30 17.84 -6.51
CA PHE A 118 22.64 17.42 -6.93
C PHE A 118 22.64 16.84 -8.37
N PRO A 119 22.54 17.68 -9.42
CA PRO A 119 22.57 17.21 -10.80
C PRO A 119 23.87 16.50 -11.21
N CYS A 120 24.96 16.72 -10.45
CA CYS A 120 26.31 16.30 -10.81
C CYS A 120 26.62 14.81 -10.63
N TYR A 121 25.71 13.99 -10.08
CA TYR A 121 25.93 12.54 -9.88
C TYR A 121 25.29 11.65 -10.95
N LYS A 122 25.09 12.15 -12.18
CA LYS A 122 24.56 11.34 -13.30
C LYS A 122 25.62 10.80 -14.27
N HIS A 123 26.91 11.14 -14.12
CA HIS A 123 27.99 10.65 -14.99
C HIS A 123 29.32 10.40 -14.25
N SER A 124 29.35 9.43 -13.34
CA SER A 124 30.58 8.79 -12.87
C SER A 124 30.32 7.33 -12.57
#